data_AF-A0A183G0J6-F1
#
_entry.id   AF-A0A183G0J6-F1
#
_cell.length_a   1.000
_cell.length_b   1.000
_cell.length_c   1.000
_cell.angle_alpha   90.00
_cell.angle_beta   90.00
_cell.angle_gamma   90.00
#
_symmetry.space_group_name_H-M   'P 1'
#
loop_
_entity.id
_entity.type
_entity.pdbx_description
1 polymer ?
#
loop_
_entity_poly.entity_id
_entity_poly.type
_entity_poly.pdbx_seq_one_letter_code
_entity_poly.pdbx_strand_id
1 'polypeptide(L)'
;MICCRRTGDCNEAASEVLQLCNRLKRSIKGTETLVRAEVSKRWRSGNIEREAIEAAGRRGTEEALKCLPTLRADCKKGLVLARWVDVVMSFCRTREEFVDRLDEILQREEVLAGIAAEKKLQLEEVPSTLSDVFCANAVLQETVRRQAAELEELRVLRQNYQDLARELEELRQEVRTPGAKTRQKCRRSPAFETRVTTVVFFGRSWVGVFFGRSWVGLLDTGSEISILPAKILLSAQDDGYDIDRIVPEFPMDKSKQIHNASG
;
A
#
# COMPACT_ATOMS: atom_id res chain seq x y z
N MET A 1 25.92 3.06 -7.57
CA MET A 1 26.90 2.84 -6.47
C MET A 1 27.85 4.04 -6.47
N ILE A 2 27.52 5.10 -5.72
CA ILE A 2 28.28 6.37 -5.72
C ILE A 2 29.05 6.43 -4.39
N CYS A 3 30.38 6.41 -4.48
CA CYS A 3 31.28 6.48 -3.34
C CYS A 3 31.26 7.89 -2.71
N CYS A 4 30.51 8.07 -1.61
CA CYS A 4 30.68 9.19 -0.69
C CYS A 4 32.02 9.05 0.04
N ARG A 5 33.10 9.67 -0.47
CA ARG A 5 34.45 9.62 0.15
C ARG A 5 34.91 10.95 0.80
N ARG A 6 34.00 11.91 1.04
CA ARG A 6 34.33 13.24 1.62
C ARG A 6 33.56 13.59 2.90
N THR A 7 33.18 12.60 3.71
CA THR A 7 32.53 12.88 5.01
C THR A 7 33.50 13.21 6.14
N GLY A 8 34.82 13.06 5.93
CA GLY A 8 35.85 13.33 6.94
C GLY A 8 36.09 14.82 7.19
N ASP A 9 36.36 15.60 6.15
CA ASP A 9 36.81 17.00 6.28
C ASP A 9 35.74 17.93 6.90
N CYS A 10 34.46 17.70 6.60
CA CYS A 10 33.38 18.56 7.09
C CYS A 10 33.18 18.44 8.62
N ASN A 11 33.49 17.29 9.22
CA ASN A 11 33.39 17.10 10.66
C ASN A 11 34.51 17.81 11.42
N GLU A 12 35.69 17.94 10.81
CA GLU A 12 36.82 18.64 11.39
C GLU A 12 36.57 20.15 11.43
N ALA A 13 36.09 20.74 10.33
CA ALA A 13 35.67 22.13 10.29
C ALA A 13 34.53 22.44 11.29
N ALA A 14 33.57 21.51 11.47
CA ALA A 14 32.53 21.63 12.48
C ALA A 14 33.08 21.63 13.92
N SER A 15 34.11 20.83 14.17
CA SER A 15 34.83 20.81 15.44
C SER A 15 35.56 22.13 15.68
N GLU A 16 36.23 22.68 14.67
CA GLU A 16 37.00 23.93 14.78
C GLU A 16 36.12 25.13 15.17
N VAL A 17 34.98 25.32 14.50
CA VAL A 17 34.07 26.45 14.78
C VAL A 17 33.52 26.39 16.21
N LEU A 18 33.19 25.19 16.70
CA LEU A 18 32.75 25.01 18.09
C LEU A 18 33.91 25.20 19.08
N GLN A 19 35.13 24.82 18.71
CA GLN A 19 36.32 25.11 19.51
C GLN A 19 36.60 26.61 19.61
N LEU A 20 36.34 27.40 18.55
CA LEU A 20 36.47 28.86 18.61
C LEU A 20 35.54 29.47 19.65
N CYS A 21 34.28 29.01 19.74
CA CYS A 21 33.36 29.45 20.80
C CYS A 21 33.89 29.15 22.21
N ASN A 22 34.52 27.99 22.40
CA ASN A 22 35.14 27.61 23.68
C ASN A 22 36.40 28.43 23.98
N ARG A 23 37.21 28.77 22.97
CA ARG A 23 38.37 29.66 23.11
C ARG A 23 37.92 31.08 23.47
N LEU A 24 36.89 31.59 22.80
CA LEU A 24 36.30 32.90 23.09
C LEU A 24 35.75 32.97 24.52
N LYS A 25 35.02 31.94 24.97
CA LYS A 25 34.56 31.83 26.37
C LYS A 25 35.70 31.92 27.38
N ARG A 26 36.80 31.22 27.11
CA ARG A 26 38.00 31.26 27.98
C ARG A 26 38.66 32.64 27.95
N SER A 27 38.76 33.27 26.79
CA SER A 27 39.33 34.62 26.62
C SER A 27 38.53 35.69 27.38
N ILE A 28 37.18 35.64 27.29
CA ILE A 28 36.30 36.55 28.04
C ILE A 28 36.55 36.43 29.55
N LYS A 29 36.55 35.21 30.09
CA LYS A 29 36.83 34.97 31.52
C LYS A 29 38.26 35.35 31.92
N GLY A 30 39.23 35.13 31.03
CA GLY A 30 40.61 35.54 31.24
C GLY A 30 40.73 37.05 31.38
N THR A 31 39.98 37.80 30.56
CA THR A 31 39.95 39.27 30.62
C THR A 31 39.39 39.77 31.95
N GLU A 32 38.30 39.18 32.47
CA GLU A 32 37.79 39.49 33.81
C GLU A 32 38.86 39.27 34.89
N THR A 33 39.59 38.16 34.80
CA THR A 33 40.65 37.80 35.75
C THR A 33 41.79 38.81 35.71
N LEU A 34 42.20 39.25 34.51
CA LEU A 34 43.24 40.27 34.32
C LEU A 34 42.80 41.63 34.87
N VAL A 35 41.55 42.04 34.62
CA VAL A 35 40.98 43.27 35.18
C VAL A 35 40.99 43.21 36.71
N ARG A 36 40.52 42.12 37.32
CA ARG A 36 40.53 41.95 38.77
C ARG A 36 41.95 41.98 39.35
N ALA A 37 42.91 41.35 38.67
CA ALA A 37 44.31 41.36 39.08
C ALA A 37 44.91 42.77 39.05
N GLU A 38 44.66 43.52 37.97
CA GLU A 38 45.19 44.89 37.82
C GLU A 38 44.56 45.88 38.82
N VAL A 39 43.26 45.75 39.06
CA VAL A 39 42.57 46.54 40.10
C VAL A 39 43.13 46.22 41.49
N SER A 40 43.41 44.94 41.78
CA SER A 40 43.97 44.52 43.07
C SER A 40 45.39 45.05 43.31
N LYS A 41 46.18 45.32 42.27
CA LYS A 41 47.51 45.95 42.41
C LYS A 41 47.41 47.41 42.83
N ARG A 42 46.37 48.12 42.38
CA ARG A 42 46.24 49.58 42.54
C ARG A 42 45.40 49.99 43.75
N TRP A 43 44.40 49.20 44.11
CA TRP A 43 43.44 49.54 45.17
C TRP A 43 43.32 48.44 46.24
N ARG A 44 43.31 48.85 47.51
CA ARG A 44 43.07 47.95 48.65
C ARG A 44 41.62 47.46 48.68
N SER A 45 41.39 46.33 49.34
CA SER A 45 40.04 45.82 49.60
C SER A 45 39.24 46.83 50.41
N GLY A 46 37.97 47.05 50.05
CA GLY A 46 37.07 48.04 50.68
C GLY A 46 37.10 49.44 50.07
N ASN A 47 37.89 49.67 49.00
CA ASN A 47 37.82 50.91 48.24
C ASN A 47 36.63 50.90 47.26
N ILE A 48 35.82 51.96 47.27
CA ILE A 48 34.59 52.09 46.46
C ILE A 48 34.90 52.05 44.95
N GLU A 49 35.98 52.68 44.50
CA GLU A 49 36.37 52.69 43.08
C GLU A 49 36.74 51.28 42.60
N ARG A 50 37.44 50.51 43.43
CA ARG A 50 37.74 49.11 43.14
C ARG A 50 36.47 48.28 42.96
N GLU A 51 35.54 48.40 43.88
CA GLU A 51 34.27 47.66 43.81
C GLU A 51 33.47 48.03 42.57
N ALA A 52 33.45 49.32 42.22
CA ALA A 52 32.77 49.81 41.02
C ALA A 52 33.39 49.24 39.73
N ILE A 53 34.73 49.23 39.61
CA ILE A 53 35.43 48.67 38.44
C ILE A 53 35.25 47.16 38.35
N GLU A 54 35.41 46.43 39.46
CA GLU A 54 35.19 44.98 39.47
C GLU A 54 33.74 44.61 39.15
N ALA A 55 32.76 45.38 39.64
CA ALA A 55 31.36 45.18 39.30
C ALA A 55 31.08 45.46 37.81
N ALA A 56 31.68 46.52 37.25
CA ALA A 56 31.59 46.79 35.82
C ALA A 56 32.23 45.67 34.98
N GLY A 57 33.39 45.16 35.39
CA GLY A 57 34.07 44.02 34.73
C GLY A 57 33.24 42.72 34.77
N ARG A 58 32.61 42.42 35.92
CA ARG A 58 31.66 41.30 36.06
C ARG A 58 30.46 41.46 35.13
N ARG A 59 29.80 42.62 35.14
CA ARG A 59 28.65 42.89 34.25
C ARG A 59 29.01 42.75 32.78
N GLY A 60 30.12 43.34 32.33
CA GLY A 60 30.57 43.24 30.95
C GLY A 60 30.90 41.79 30.55
N THR A 61 31.50 41.01 31.47
CA THR A 61 31.75 39.58 31.27
C THR A 61 30.45 38.79 31.18
N GLU A 62 29.49 39.03 32.07
CA GLU A 62 28.18 38.38 32.04
C GLU A 62 27.41 38.69 30.75
N GLU A 63 27.41 39.95 30.30
CA GLU A 63 26.80 40.37 29.04
C GLU A 63 27.46 39.69 27.83
N ALA A 64 28.80 39.67 27.76
CA ALA A 64 29.51 38.98 26.69
C ALA A 64 29.22 37.46 26.69
N LEU A 65 29.14 36.85 27.87
CA LEU A 65 28.79 35.43 28.01
C LEU A 65 27.33 35.14 27.63
N LYS A 66 26.40 36.09 27.79
CA LYS A 66 25.00 35.96 27.34
C LYS A 66 24.88 35.90 25.81
N CYS A 67 25.80 36.51 25.06
CA CYS A 67 25.81 36.44 23.59
C CYS A 67 26.36 35.12 23.03
N LEU A 68 27.18 34.39 23.81
CA LEU A 68 27.82 33.15 23.36
C LEU A 68 26.85 32.02 22.96
N PRO A 69 25.75 31.75 23.69
CA PRO A 69 24.75 30.76 23.27
C PRO A 69 24.18 31.06 21.87
N THR A 70 23.84 32.32 21.60
CA THR A 70 23.31 32.75 20.29
C THR A 70 24.34 32.55 19.20
N LEU A 71 25.57 33.07 19.40
CA LEU A 71 26.67 32.88 18.46
C LEU A 71 26.92 31.38 18.17
N ARG A 72 26.91 30.54 19.21
CA ARG A 72 27.08 29.10 19.07
C ARG A 72 25.92 28.45 18.29
N ALA A 73 24.69 28.91 18.49
CA ALA A 73 23.54 28.43 17.74
C ALA A 73 23.65 28.81 16.27
N ASP A 74 24.06 30.05 15.96
CA ASP A 74 24.24 30.51 14.58
C ASP A 74 25.41 29.82 13.89
N CYS A 75 26.52 29.57 14.60
CA CYS A 75 27.60 28.71 14.10
C CYS A 75 27.09 27.31 13.72
N LYS A 76 26.21 26.70 14.53
CA LYS A 76 25.61 25.40 14.20
C LYS A 76 24.73 25.47 12.95
N LYS A 77 23.92 26.53 12.80
CA LYS A 77 23.12 26.75 11.59
C LYS A 77 24.01 26.90 10.35
N GLY A 78 25.09 27.67 10.45
CA GLY A 78 26.08 27.84 9.38
C GLY A 78 26.73 26.53 8.96
N LEU A 79 27.04 25.64 9.91
CA LEU A 79 27.57 24.30 9.61
C LEU A 79 26.56 23.41 8.88
N VAL A 80 25.29 23.48 9.26
CA VAL A 80 24.21 22.77 8.55
C VAL A 80 24.09 23.29 7.12
N LEU A 81 24.11 24.61 6.93
CA LEU A 81 24.08 25.22 5.60
C LEU A 81 25.28 24.83 4.75
N ALA A 82 26.50 24.88 5.30
CA ALA A 82 27.72 24.47 4.59
C ALA A 82 27.63 23.01 4.13
N ARG A 83 27.12 22.11 4.98
CA ARG A 83 26.91 20.71 4.62
C ARG A 83 25.86 20.55 3.51
N TRP A 84 24.78 21.32 3.55
CA TRP A 84 23.80 21.32 2.47
C TRP A 84 24.39 21.84 1.16
N VAL A 85 25.19 22.91 1.21
CA VAL A 85 25.93 23.40 0.05
C VAL A 85 26.84 22.31 -0.50
N ASP A 86 27.60 21.60 0.33
CA ASP A 86 28.45 20.48 -0.11
C ASP A 86 27.63 19.36 -0.78
N VAL A 87 26.47 19.01 -0.21
CA VAL A 87 25.56 18.01 -0.78
C VAL A 87 25.06 18.48 -2.15
N VAL A 88 24.56 19.70 -2.27
CA VAL A 88 24.05 20.22 -3.55
C VAL A 88 25.18 20.35 -4.57
N MET A 89 26.34 20.88 -4.16
CA MET A 89 27.53 20.99 -5.00
C MET A 89 28.07 19.62 -5.44
N SER A 90 27.83 18.55 -4.68
CA SER A 90 28.21 17.20 -5.12
C SER A 90 27.43 16.72 -6.37
N PHE A 91 26.28 17.32 -6.64
CA PHE A 91 25.46 17.07 -7.82
C PHE A 91 25.71 18.06 -8.96
N CYS A 92 26.51 19.12 -8.74
CA CYS A 92 26.76 20.18 -9.70
C CYS A 92 28.23 20.17 -10.14
N ARG A 93 28.47 20.30 -11.45
CA ARG A 93 29.84 20.40 -11.98
C ARG A 93 30.33 21.84 -12.05
N THR A 94 29.42 22.79 -12.18
CA THR A 94 29.72 24.22 -12.26
C THR A 94 28.85 25.01 -11.30
N ARG A 95 29.24 26.27 -11.08
CA ARG A 95 28.48 27.20 -10.24
C ARG A 95 27.15 27.57 -10.90
N GLU A 96 27.12 27.67 -12.22
CA GLU A 96 25.91 27.96 -12.99
C GLU A 96 24.88 26.84 -12.78
N GLU A 97 25.28 25.57 -12.92
CA GLU A 97 24.39 24.42 -12.67
C GLU A 97 23.85 24.40 -11.24
N PHE A 98 24.64 24.84 -10.26
CA PHE A 98 24.20 24.98 -8.88
C PHE A 98 23.10 26.03 -8.72
N VAL A 99 23.28 27.20 -9.33
CA VAL A 99 22.28 28.28 -9.29
C VAL A 99 20.99 27.82 -9.97
N ASP A 100 21.09 27.18 -11.14
CA ASP A 100 19.94 26.66 -11.87
C ASP A 100 19.18 25.61 -11.03
N ARG A 101 19.88 24.68 -10.38
CA ARG A 101 19.24 23.70 -9.48
C ARG A 101 18.62 24.32 -8.24
N LEU A 102 19.22 25.37 -7.69
CA LEU A 102 18.63 26.12 -6.58
C LEU A 102 17.34 26.80 -7.02
N ASP A 103 17.34 27.41 -8.20
CA ASP A 103 16.14 28.01 -8.78
C ASP A 103 15.05 26.96 -8.99
N GLU A 104 15.39 25.78 -9.54
CA GLU A 104 14.45 24.65 -9.64
C GLU A 104 13.88 24.22 -8.28
N ILE A 105 14.70 24.17 -7.23
CA ILE A 105 14.25 23.80 -5.87
C ILE A 105 13.29 24.85 -5.32
N LEU A 106 13.61 26.13 -5.49
CA LEU A 106 12.76 27.24 -5.06
C LEU A 106 11.43 27.27 -5.82
N GLN A 107 11.46 27.05 -7.14
CA GLN A 107 10.25 26.93 -7.95
C GLN A 107 9.38 25.74 -7.48
N ARG A 108 9.99 24.60 -7.14
CA ARG A 108 9.26 23.45 -6.59
C ARG A 108 8.66 23.76 -5.21
N GLU A 109 9.37 24.50 -4.36
CA GLU A 109 8.84 24.96 -3.08
C GLU A 109 7.61 25.86 -3.27
N GLU A 110 7.65 26.78 -4.23
CA GLU A 110 6.51 27.64 -4.57
C GLU A 110 5.28 26.83 -5.02
N VAL A 111 5.49 25.81 -5.85
CA VAL A 111 4.41 24.89 -6.26
C VAL A 111 3.84 24.14 -5.04
N LEU A 112 4.71 23.63 -4.15
CA LEU A 112 4.27 22.95 -2.92
C LEU A 112 3.51 23.90 -1.99
N ALA A 113 3.94 25.15 -1.88
CA ALA A 113 3.25 26.19 -1.11
C ALA A 113 1.88 26.52 -1.73
N GLY A 114 1.77 26.55 -3.06
CA GLY A 114 0.50 26.69 -3.77
C GLY A 114 -0.46 25.53 -3.46
N ILE A 115 0.04 24.30 -3.49
CA ILE A 115 -0.75 23.09 -3.12
C ILE A 115 -1.17 23.17 -1.65
N ALA A 116 -0.26 23.55 -0.75
CA ALA A 116 -0.55 23.71 0.67
C ALA A 116 -1.68 24.74 0.88
N ALA A 117 -1.60 25.89 0.23
CA ALA A 117 -2.61 26.94 0.31
C ALA A 117 -3.97 26.49 -0.25
N GLU A 118 -3.99 25.82 -1.41
CA GLU A 118 -5.21 25.30 -2.03
C GLU A 118 -5.91 24.27 -1.11
N LYS A 119 -5.12 23.39 -0.49
CA LYS A 119 -5.62 22.34 0.41
C LYS A 119 -5.78 22.80 1.86
N LYS A 120 -5.44 24.05 2.18
CA LYS A 120 -5.43 24.62 3.53
C LYS A 120 -4.60 23.80 4.53
N LEU A 121 -3.46 23.30 4.05
CA LEU A 121 -2.50 22.51 4.83
C LEU A 121 -1.31 23.40 5.22
N GLN A 122 -0.60 22.99 6.27
CA GLN A 122 0.75 23.52 6.51
C GLN A 122 1.73 22.87 5.52
N LEU A 123 2.79 23.59 5.13
CA LEU A 123 3.74 23.10 4.14
C LEU A 123 4.42 21.78 4.61
N GLU A 124 4.57 21.64 5.92
CA GLU A 124 5.11 20.46 6.61
C GLU A 124 4.21 19.22 6.51
N GLU A 125 2.91 19.41 6.30
CA GLU A 125 1.91 18.34 6.18
C GLU A 125 1.73 17.86 4.72
N VAL A 126 2.25 18.62 3.76
CA VAL A 126 2.14 18.30 2.32
C VAL A 126 2.78 16.96 1.97
N PRO A 127 4.01 16.60 2.44
CA PRO A 127 4.63 15.34 2.06
C PRO A 127 3.83 14.11 2.51
N SER A 128 3.32 14.10 3.74
CA SER A 128 2.49 13.00 4.24
C SER A 128 1.17 12.92 3.47
N THR A 129 0.52 14.05 3.22
CA THR A 129 -0.74 14.10 2.48
C THR A 129 -0.56 13.63 1.05
N LEU A 130 0.51 14.04 0.35
CA LEU A 130 0.81 13.56 -0.99
C LEU A 130 1.06 12.05 -1.01
N SER A 131 1.77 11.52 -0.02
CA SER A 131 1.99 10.08 0.12
C SER A 131 0.65 9.33 0.25
N ASP A 132 -0.26 9.83 1.09
CA ASP A 132 -1.58 9.22 1.26
C ASP A 132 -2.41 9.28 -0.02
N VAL A 133 -2.38 10.41 -0.73
CA VAL A 133 -3.05 10.58 -2.03
C VAL A 133 -2.48 9.62 -3.07
N PHE A 134 -1.17 9.44 -3.14
CA PHE A 134 -0.55 8.49 -4.07
C PHE A 134 -0.92 7.04 -3.74
N CYS A 135 -0.96 6.67 -2.47
CA CYS A 135 -1.44 5.35 -2.03
C CYS A 135 -2.90 5.13 -2.43
N ALA A 136 -3.78 6.10 -2.16
CA ALA A 136 -5.19 6.03 -2.54
C ALA A 136 -5.37 5.94 -4.06
N ASN A 137 -4.60 6.70 -4.83
CA ASN A 137 -4.63 6.67 -6.30
C ASN A 137 -4.20 5.30 -6.84
N ALA A 138 -3.15 4.68 -6.27
CA ALA A 138 -2.74 3.33 -6.66
C ALA A 138 -3.85 2.30 -6.45
N VAL A 139 -4.55 2.37 -5.31
CA VAL A 139 -5.71 1.49 -5.03
C VAL A 139 -6.86 1.74 -6.01
N LEU A 140 -7.16 3.00 -6.32
CA LEU A 140 -8.19 3.36 -7.29
C LEU A 140 -7.84 2.85 -8.69
N GLN A 141 -6.60 3.01 -9.13
CA GLN A 141 -6.14 2.50 -10.42
C GLN A 141 -6.29 0.99 -10.53
N GLU A 142 -5.93 0.25 -9.48
CA GLU A 142 -6.10 -1.20 -9.44
C GLU A 142 -7.60 -1.59 -9.49
N THR A 143 -8.45 -0.86 -8.77
CA THR A 143 -9.90 -1.08 -8.78
C THR A 143 -10.48 -0.87 -10.18
N VAL A 144 -10.08 0.21 -10.86
CA VAL A 144 -10.50 0.49 -12.24
C VAL A 144 -10.02 -0.60 -13.20
N ARG A 145 -8.79 -1.10 -13.04
CA ARG A 145 -8.29 -2.22 -13.87
C ARG A 145 -9.11 -3.49 -13.67
N ARG A 146 -9.47 -3.84 -12.44
CA ARG A 146 -10.32 -5.01 -12.14
C ARG A 146 -11.70 -4.88 -12.76
N GLN A 147 -12.35 -3.74 -12.57
CA GLN A 147 -13.66 -3.48 -13.18
C GLN A 147 -13.60 -3.54 -14.71
N ALA A 148 -12.52 -3.06 -15.32
CA ALA A 148 -12.33 -3.17 -16.76
C ALA A 148 -12.19 -4.62 -17.23
N ALA A 149 -11.51 -5.48 -16.47
CA ALA A 149 -11.38 -6.91 -16.77
C ALA A 149 -12.73 -7.65 -16.61
N GLU A 150 -13.46 -7.39 -15.52
CA GLU A 150 -14.80 -7.97 -15.29
C GLU A 150 -15.79 -7.57 -16.40
N LEU A 151 -15.76 -6.31 -16.83
CA LEU A 151 -16.58 -5.84 -17.95
C LEU A 151 -16.24 -6.55 -19.26
N GLU A 152 -14.97 -6.89 -19.48
CA GLU A 152 -14.56 -7.63 -20.68
C GLU A 152 -15.02 -9.09 -20.63
N GLU A 153 -14.91 -9.76 -19.48
CA GLU A 153 -15.47 -11.09 -19.28
C GLU A 153 -16.98 -11.13 -19.53
N LEU A 154 -17.72 -10.13 -19.04
CA LEU A 154 -19.16 -10.02 -19.27
C LEU A 154 -19.50 -9.79 -20.75
N ARG A 155 -18.68 -9.05 -21.50
CA ARG A 155 -18.86 -8.87 -22.95
C ARG A 155 -18.67 -10.19 -23.69
N VAL A 156 -17.62 -10.94 -23.38
CA VAL A 156 -17.36 -12.25 -23.97
C VAL A 156 -18.49 -13.23 -23.64
N LEU A 157 -18.93 -13.26 -22.38
CA LEU A 157 -20.02 -14.14 -21.96
C LEU A 157 -21.33 -13.81 -22.70
N ARG A 158 -21.64 -12.52 -22.85
CA ARG A 158 -22.81 -12.07 -23.62
C ARG A 158 -22.74 -12.50 -25.08
N GLN A 159 -21.57 -12.41 -25.70
CA GLN A 159 -21.34 -12.85 -27.07
C GLN A 159 -21.58 -14.36 -27.19
N ASN A 160 -21.00 -15.16 -26.30
CA ASN A 160 -21.18 -16.62 -26.29
C ASN A 160 -22.65 -17.02 -26.14
N TYR A 161 -23.41 -16.35 -25.26
CA TYR A 161 -24.85 -16.62 -25.12
C TYR A 161 -25.65 -16.25 -26.38
N GLN A 162 -25.26 -15.17 -27.09
CA GLN A 162 -25.88 -14.80 -28.35
C GLN A 162 -25.60 -15.82 -29.46
N ASP A 163 -24.40 -16.36 -29.51
CA ASP A 163 -24.02 -17.38 -30.50
C ASP A 163 -24.70 -18.72 -30.19
N LEU A 164 -24.74 -19.15 -28.92
CA LEU A 164 -25.48 -20.35 -28.50
C LEU A 164 -26.99 -20.24 -28.80
N ALA A 165 -27.57 -19.05 -28.60
CA ALA A 165 -28.96 -18.80 -28.94
C ALA A 165 -29.23 -18.91 -30.45
N ARG A 166 -28.26 -18.52 -31.29
CA ARG A 166 -28.34 -18.66 -32.75
C ARG A 166 -28.28 -20.13 -33.16
N GLU A 167 -27.32 -20.88 -32.65
CA GLU A 167 -27.17 -22.33 -32.91
C GLU A 167 -28.44 -23.11 -32.51
N LEU A 168 -29.02 -22.80 -31.34
CA LEU A 168 -30.27 -23.43 -30.90
C LEU A 168 -31.45 -23.12 -31.83
N GLU A 169 -31.51 -21.93 -32.42
CA GLU A 169 -32.57 -21.56 -33.36
C GLU A 169 -32.38 -22.25 -34.72
N GLU A 170 -31.13 -22.39 -35.20
CA GLU A 170 -30.80 -23.15 -36.40
C GLU A 170 -31.21 -24.62 -36.25
N LEU A 171 -30.85 -25.27 -35.14
CA LEU A 171 -31.24 -26.65 -34.84
C LEU A 171 -32.77 -26.82 -34.75
N ARG A 172 -33.49 -25.83 -34.20
CA ARG A 172 -34.96 -25.84 -34.16
C ARG A 172 -35.58 -25.73 -35.55
N GLN A 173 -34.96 -25.00 -36.46
CA GLN A 173 -35.42 -24.88 -37.85
C GLN A 173 -35.17 -26.17 -38.64
N GLU A 174 -34.02 -26.83 -38.45
CA GLU A 174 -33.72 -28.14 -39.06
C GLU A 174 -34.72 -29.22 -38.62
N VAL A 175 -35.06 -29.28 -37.33
CA VAL A 175 -36.06 -30.22 -36.82
C VAL A 175 -37.48 -29.91 -37.35
N ARG A 176 -37.76 -28.66 -37.74
CA ARG A 176 -39.05 -28.23 -38.32
C ARG A 176 -39.18 -28.47 -39.82
N THR A 177 -38.10 -28.71 -40.57
CA THR A 177 -38.19 -29.07 -41.99
C THR A 177 -38.65 -30.53 -42.16
N PRO A 178 -39.83 -30.81 -42.76
CA PRO A 178 -40.31 -32.17 -42.94
C PRO A 178 -39.62 -32.83 -44.14
N GLY A 179 -38.51 -33.51 -43.89
CA GLY A 179 -37.90 -34.48 -44.81
C GLY A 179 -38.53 -35.86 -44.66
N ALA A 180 -39.21 -36.33 -45.69
CA ALA A 180 -39.89 -37.62 -45.76
C ALA A 180 -38.99 -38.85 -45.52
N LYS A 181 -39.65 -39.98 -45.14
CA LYS A 181 -39.18 -41.38 -44.94
C LYS A 181 -38.85 -41.68 -43.47
N THR A 182 -39.41 -42.66 -42.76
CA THR A 182 -40.11 -43.90 -43.12
C THR A 182 -41.03 -44.29 -41.96
N ARG A 183 -42.31 -44.59 -42.23
CA ARG A 183 -43.17 -45.33 -41.29
C ARG A 183 -42.66 -46.77 -41.21
N GLN A 184 -41.94 -47.12 -40.15
CA GLN A 184 -41.71 -48.52 -39.79
C GLN A 184 -42.42 -48.84 -38.48
N LYS A 185 -43.44 -49.70 -38.64
CA LYS A 185 -44.32 -50.23 -37.62
C LYS A 185 -43.71 -51.53 -37.11
N CYS A 186 -43.41 -51.62 -35.81
CA CYS A 186 -43.22 -52.82 -34.97
C CYS A 186 -42.63 -52.33 -33.64
N ARG A 187 -42.94 -52.82 -32.44
CA ARG A 187 -43.89 -53.78 -31.86
C ARG A 187 -43.90 -53.41 -30.37
N ARG A 188 -45.03 -53.53 -29.67
CA ARG A 188 -45.06 -53.44 -28.20
C ARG A 188 -44.33 -54.63 -27.58
N SER A 189 -43.41 -54.38 -26.66
CA SER A 189 -42.99 -55.22 -25.50
C SER A 189 -41.96 -54.45 -24.64
N PRO A 190 -41.79 -54.79 -23.35
CA PRO A 190 -41.86 -53.81 -22.26
C PRO A 190 -40.50 -53.40 -21.65
N ALA A 191 -40.56 -52.29 -20.90
CA ALA A 191 -39.65 -51.87 -19.82
C ALA A 191 -38.15 -51.74 -20.15
N PHE A 192 -37.68 -50.51 -20.31
CA PHE A 192 -36.58 -49.95 -19.48
C PHE A 192 -36.54 -48.44 -19.73
N GLU A 193 -37.07 -47.68 -18.78
CA GLU A 193 -37.12 -46.23 -18.81
C GLU A 193 -35.78 -45.70 -18.25
N THR A 194 -34.72 -45.72 -19.06
CA THR A 194 -33.42 -45.19 -18.66
C THR A 194 -33.44 -43.66 -18.79
N ARG A 195 -34.03 -42.99 -17.79
CA ARG A 195 -33.93 -41.53 -17.64
C ARG A 195 -32.55 -41.18 -17.06
N VAL A 196 -31.59 -40.84 -17.92
CA VAL A 196 -30.32 -40.19 -17.54
C VAL A 196 -30.43 -38.72 -17.98
N THR A 197 -30.71 -37.79 -17.06
CA THR A 197 -29.78 -36.98 -16.27
C THR A 197 -28.89 -36.05 -17.12
N THR A 198 -29.44 -34.92 -17.55
CA THR A 198 -28.61 -33.79 -18.01
C THR A 198 -28.19 -33.00 -16.77
N VAL A 199 -26.88 -32.88 -16.56
CA VAL A 199 -26.28 -32.02 -15.53
C VAL A 199 -25.56 -30.88 -16.24
N VAL A 200 -25.93 -29.65 -15.92
CA VAL A 200 -25.26 -28.44 -16.40
C VAL A 200 -24.51 -27.81 -15.22
N PHE A 201 -23.22 -27.57 -15.42
CA PHE A 201 -22.34 -27.01 -14.39
C PHE A 201 -22.21 -25.50 -14.54
N PHE A 202 -22.41 -24.76 -13.46
CA PHE A 202 -22.23 -23.31 -13.36
C PHE A 202 -21.30 -22.99 -12.18
N GLY A 203 -19.98 -23.03 -12.41
CA GLY A 203 -18.98 -22.76 -11.39
C GLY A 203 -19.04 -23.75 -10.22
N ARG A 204 -19.29 -23.25 -8.99
CA ARG A 204 -19.42 -24.08 -7.76
C ARG A 204 -20.82 -24.70 -7.58
N SER A 205 -21.72 -24.44 -8.51
CA SER A 205 -23.09 -24.96 -8.48
C SER A 205 -23.37 -25.78 -9.72
N TRP A 206 -24.29 -26.72 -9.61
CA TRP A 206 -24.74 -27.53 -10.74
C TRP A 206 -26.26 -27.64 -10.73
N VAL A 207 -26.83 -27.74 -11.92
CA VAL A 207 -28.26 -27.97 -12.11
C VAL A 207 -28.42 -29.30 -12.81
N GLY A 208 -29.01 -30.28 -12.11
CA GLY A 208 -29.24 -31.62 -12.65
C GLY A 208 -30.70 -32.02 -12.58
N VAL A 209 -31.17 -32.71 -13.61
CA VAL A 209 -32.53 -33.27 -13.61
C VAL A 209 -32.47 -34.71 -13.08
N PHE A 210 -33.00 -34.93 -11.87
CA PHE A 210 -33.18 -36.27 -11.29
C PHE A 210 -34.65 -36.55 -11.08
N PHE A 211 -35.07 -37.77 -11.40
CA PHE A 211 -36.46 -38.21 -11.25
C PHE A 211 -37.47 -37.25 -11.92
N GLY A 212 -37.06 -36.61 -13.04
CA GLY A 212 -37.88 -35.65 -13.79
C GLY A 212 -37.98 -34.25 -13.18
N ARG A 213 -37.27 -33.93 -12.11
CA ARG A 213 -37.23 -32.60 -11.47
C ARG A 213 -35.84 -31.98 -11.58
N SER A 214 -35.77 -30.69 -11.85
CA SER A 214 -34.52 -29.92 -11.84
C SER A 214 -34.11 -29.57 -10.42
N TRP A 215 -32.88 -29.91 -10.06
CA TRP A 215 -32.30 -29.65 -8.75
C TRP A 215 -31.03 -28.83 -8.90
N VAL A 216 -30.87 -27.87 -7.98
CA VAL A 216 -29.62 -27.11 -7.85
C VAL A 216 -28.84 -27.70 -6.68
N GLY A 217 -27.64 -28.19 -6.96
CA GLY A 217 -26.71 -28.69 -5.94
C GLY A 217 -25.43 -27.85 -5.92
N LEU A 218 -24.73 -27.88 -4.79
CA LEU A 218 -23.37 -27.36 -4.68
C LEU A 218 -22.40 -28.50 -4.98
N LEU A 219 -21.38 -28.24 -5.81
CA LEU A 219 -20.23 -29.14 -5.89
C LEU A 219 -19.24 -28.73 -4.83
N ASP A 220 -18.93 -29.67 -3.95
CA ASP A 220 -17.78 -29.51 -3.08
C ASP A 220 -16.52 -29.70 -3.94
N THR A 221 -15.70 -28.65 -4.01
CA THR A 221 -14.58 -28.55 -4.95
C THR A 221 -13.48 -29.53 -4.55
N GLY A 222 -13.54 -30.75 -5.10
CA GLY A 222 -12.51 -31.77 -4.94
C GLY A 222 -13.01 -33.22 -4.98
N SER A 223 -14.33 -33.46 -4.95
CA SER A 223 -14.89 -34.82 -4.89
C SER A 223 -15.68 -35.17 -6.14
N GLU A 224 -15.52 -36.38 -6.69
CA GLU A 224 -16.42 -36.97 -7.72
C GLU A 224 -17.77 -37.42 -7.12
N ILE A 225 -18.04 -37.07 -5.85
CA ILE A 225 -19.22 -37.46 -5.09
C ILE A 225 -20.11 -36.24 -4.92
N SER A 226 -21.37 -36.35 -5.35
CA SER A 226 -22.39 -35.32 -5.11
C SER A 226 -23.23 -35.68 -3.89
N ILE A 227 -23.39 -34.74 -2.96
CA ILE A 227 -24.20 -34.94 -1.76
C ILE A 227 -25.60 -34.41 -2.04
N LEU A 228 -26.58 -35.32 -2.12
CA LEU A 228 -27.99 -34.99 -2.29
C LEU A 228 -28.69 -34.92 -0.92
N PRO A 229 -29.39 -33.83 -0.58
CA PRO A 229 -30.19 -33.76 0.63
C PRO A 229 -31.23 -34.88 0.70
N ALA A 230 -31.35 -35.55 1.85
CA ALA A 230 -32.28 -36.67 2.05
C ALA A 230 -33.74 -36.36 1.68
N LYS A 231 -34.17 -35.10 1.86
CA LYS A 231 -35.51 -34.62 1.45
C LYS A 231 -35.82 -34.82 -0.04
N ILE A 232 -34.80 -34.84 -0.90
CA ILE A 232 -34.97 -35.05 -2.34
C ILE A 232 -35.32 -36.51 -2.62
N LEU A 233 -34.64 -37.43 -1.93
CA LEU A 233 -34.93 -38.86 -2.03
C LEU A 233 -36.32 -39.16 -1.46
N LEU A 234 -36.67 -38.62 -0.29
CA LEU A 234 -38.01 -38.80 0.28
C LEU A 234 -39.12 -38.29 -0.65
N SER A 235 -38.92 -37.13 -1.28
CA SER A 235 -39.89 -36.61 -2.26
C SER A 235 -40.02 -37.49 -3.50
N ALA A 236 -38.93 -38.14 -3.94
CA ALA A 236 -38.98 -39.08 -5.06
C ALA A 236 -39.71 -40.37 -4.68
N GLN A 237 -39.58 -40.84 -3.43
CA GLN A 237 -40.33 -41.98 -2.91
C GLN A 237 -41.84 -41.68 -2.86
N ASP A 238 -42.21 -40.49 -2.38
CA ASP A 238 -43.62 -40.03 -2.37
C ASP A 238 -44.21 -39.93 -3.78
N ASP A 239 -43.38 -39.59 -4.78
CA ASP A 239 -43.75 -39.57 -6.20
C ASP A 239 -43.85 -40.98 -6.83
N GLY A 240 -43.63 -42.04 -6.04
CA GLY A 240 -43.75 -43.44 -6.48
C GLY A 240 -42.50 -44.02 -7.14
N TYR A 241 -41.33 -43.37 -7.01
CA TYR A 241 -40.06 -43.93 -7.48
C TYR A 241 -39.49 -44.91 -6.44
N ASP A 242 -39.19 -46.14 -6.89
CA ASP A 242 -38.53 -47.17 -6.08
C ASP A 242 -37.01 -46.94 -6.08
N ILE A 243 -36.54 -46.16 -5.11
CA ILE A 243 -35.15 -45.70 -5.02
C ILE A 243 -34.19 -46.88 -4.84
N ASP A 244 -34.58 -47.88 -4.04
CA ASP A 244 -33.76 -49.05 -3.72
C ASP A 244 -33.51 -49.93 -4.95
N ARG A 245 -34.42 -49.87 -5.94
CA ARG A 245 -34.28 -50.59 -7.22
C ARG A 245 -33.59 -49.76 -8.32
N ILE A 246 -33.72 -48.43 -8.26
CA ILE A 246 -33.21 -47.52 -9.30
C ILE A 246 -31.76 -47.09 -9.00
N VAL A 247 -31.38 -47.00 -7.73
CA VAL A 247 -30.06 -46.57 -7.29
C VAL A 247 -29.31 -47.76 -6.69
N PRO A 248 -28.31 -48.33 -7.37
CA PRO A 248 -27.51 -49.41 -6.80
C PRO A 248 -26.70 -48.89 -5.61
N GLU A 249 -26.95 -49.45 -4.42
CA GLU A 249 -26.15 -49.18 -3.23
C GLU A 249 -24.82 -49.92 -3.31
N PHE A 250 -23.72 -49.17 -3.21
CA PHE A 250 -22.39 -49.75 -3.11
C PHE A 250 -21.94 -49.77 -1.64
N PRO A 251 -21.59 -50.94 -1.08
CA PRO A 251 -21.12 -51.01 0.29
C PRO A 251 -19.81 -50.22 0.43
N MET A 252 -19.78 -49.27 1.35
CA MET A 252 -18.57 -48.50 1.62
C MET A 252 -17.56 -49.34 2.40
N ASP A 253 -16.32 -49.31 1.94
CA ASP A 253 -15.17 -49.86 2.67
C ASP A 253 -14.91 -49.06 3.94
N LYS A 254 -15.26 -49.64 5.10
CA LYS A 254 -15.14 -49.01 6.42
C LYS A 254 -13.68 -48.75 6.84
N SER A 255 -12.70 -49.28 6.11
CA SER A 255 -11.29 -48.99 6.34
C SER A 255 -10.84 -47.64 5.78
N LYS A 256 -11.65 -47.02 4.90
CA LYS A 256 -11.39 -45.68 4.35
C LYS A 256 -12.03 -44.62 5.23
N GLN A 257 -11.19 -43.77 5.81
CA GLN A 257 -11.61 -42.67 6.66
C GLN A 257 -12.22 -41.54 5.80
N ILE A 258 -13.47 -41.19 6.06
CA ILE A 258 -14.15 -40.08 5.38
C ILE A 258 -13.78 -38.80 6.12
N HIS A 259 -13.10 -37.89 5.43
CA HIS A 259 -12.79 -36.56 5.95
C HIS A 259 -13.92 -35.59 5.60
N ASN A 260 -14.37 -34.79 6.55
CA ASN A 260 -15.30 -33.69 6.29
C ASN A 260 -14.54 -32.55 5.60
N ALA A 261 -15.17 -31.88 4.64
CA ALA A 261 -14.58 -30.76 3.91
C ALA A 261 -14.47 -29.45 4.72
N SER A 262 -14.55 -29.53 6.06
CA SER A 262 -14.49 -28.38 6.96
C SER A 262 -13.07 -27.95 7.33
N GLY A 263 -12.06 -28.80 7.10
CA GLY A 263 -10.77 -28.68 7.79
C GLY A 263 -10.84 -29.23 9.20
#